data_AF-W1YL78-F1
#
_entry.id   AF-W1YL78-F1
#
_cell.length_a   1.000
_cell.length_b   1.000
_cell.length_c   1.000
_cell.angle_alpha   90.00
_cell.angle_beta   90.00
_cell.angle_gamma   90.00
#
_symmetry.space_group_name_H-M   'P 1'
#
loop_
_entity.id
_entity.type
_entity.pdbx_description
1 polymer ?
#
loop_
_entity_poly.entity_id
_entity_poly.type
_entity_poly.pdbx_seq_one_letter_code
_entity_poly.pdbx_strand_id
1 'polypeptide(L)'
;IERNDFMEEPVKKFFRLAPGKEVRLKGAYFITCTDVIKDENGNITEIHCTYDPETKSGSGCTRKVKGTLHWVEASTAVDIESRLYDYLLKEDSDGKDFLGDFNHDSLQVFHSKGEACLANTVPG
;
A
#
# COMPACT_ATOMS: atom_id res chain seq x y z
N ILE A 1 3.47 -3.57 3.42
CA ILE A 1 2.17 -2.95 3.09
C ILE A 1 2.40 -1.47 2.84
N GLU A 2 1.48 -0.82 2.16
CA GLU A 2 1.52 0.61 1.88
C GLU A 2 1.28 1.41 3.17
N ARG A 3 1.98 2.54 3.32
CA ARG A 3 1.80 3.42 4.49
C ARG A 3 0.34 3.90 4.64
N ASN A 4 -0.32 4.14 3.50
CA ASN A 4 -1.72 4.58 3.47
C ASN A 4 -2.73 3.47 3.83
N ASP A 5 -2.26 2.23 3.99
CA ASP A 5 -3.11 1.10 4.39
C ASP A 5 -3.21 0.92 5.91
N PHE A 6 -2.53 1.77 6.68
CA PHE A 6 -2.61 1.80 8.13
C PHE A 6 -3.02 3.18 8.66
N MET A 7 -3.81 3.20 9.73
CA MET A 7 -4.14 4.42 10.46
C MET A 7 -4.34 4.08 11.94
N GLU A 8 -3.54 4.70 12.82
CA GLU A 8 -3.59 4.45 14.26
C GLU A 8 -4.92 4.92 14.87
N GLU A 9 -5.38 6.10 14.46
CA GLU A 9 -6.70 6.65 14.79
C GLU A 9 -7.59 6.65 13.53
N PRO A 10 -8.30 5.54 13.23
CA PRO A 10 -8.97 5.39 11.95
C PRO A 10 -10.22 6.27 11.85
N VAL A 11 -10.30 7.06 10.77
CA VAL A 11 -11.52 7.81 10.43
C VAL A 11 -12.71 6.89 10.13
N LYS A 12 -13.94 7.42 10.21
CA LYS A 12 -15.15 6.67 9.83
C LYS A 12 -15.01 6.14 8.41
N LYS A 13 -15.49 4.90 8.18
CA LYS A 13 -15.38 4.17 6.90
C LYS A 13 -13.94 3.86 6.44
N PHE A 14 -12.95 3.91 7.34
CA PHE A 14 -11.63 3.34 7.08
C PHE A 14 -11.65 1.81 7.29
N PHE A 15 -11.62 1.06 6.19
CA PHE A 15 -11.73 -0.40 6.17
C PHE A 15 -10.38 -1.13 6.10
N ARG A 16 -9.27 -0.42 6.30
CA ARG A 16 -7.92 -0.97 6.28
C ARG A 16 -7.40 -1.22 7.71
N LEU A 17 -6.10 -1.44 7.86
CA LEU A 17 -5.50 -1.87 9.11
C LEU A 17 -5.46 -0.72 10.13
N ALA A 18 -5.79 -1.02 11.38
CA ALA A 18 -5.69 -0.13 12.52
C ALA A 18 -5.49 -0.98 13.78
N PRO A 19 -5.05 -0.42 14.92
CA PRO A 19 -4.92 -1.15 16.17
C PRO A 19 -6.20 -1.95 16.50
N GLY A 20 -6.05 -3.25 16.76
CA GLY A 20 -7.15 -4.17 17.05
C GLY A 20 -8.10 -4.49 15.88
N LYS A 21 -7.88 -3.94 14.68
CA LYS A 21 -8.66 -4.28 13.48
C LYS A 21 -8.04 -5.43 12.72
N GLU A 22 -8.91 -6.28 12.19
CA GLU A 22 -8.55 -7.41 11.33
C GLU A 22 -8.78 -7.07 9.84
N VAL A 23 -7.82 -7.42 8.99
CA VAL A 23 -7.88 -7.28 7.52
C VAL A 23 -7.32 -8.51 6.82
N ARG A 24 -7.62 -8.69 5.54
CA ARG A 24 -7.01 -9.76 4.72
C ARG A 24 -5.77 -9.25 4.02
N LEU A 25 -4.69 -10.03 4.05
CA LEU A 25 -3.60 -9.89 3.08
C LEU A 25 -4.00 -10.60 1.78
N LYS A 26 -3.92 -9.92 0.63
CA LYS A 26 -4.33 -10.46 -0.68
C LYS A 26 -3.66 -11.81 -0.94
N GLY A 27 -4.49 -12.83 -1.21
CA GLY A 27 -4.01 -14.19 -1.46
C GLY A 27 -3.49 -14.95 -0.23
N ALA A 28 -3.55 -14.39 0.98
CA ALA A 28 -2.98 -14.96 2.19
C ALA A 28 -4.00 -15.02 3.34
N TYR A 29 -3.58 -14.71 4.56
CA TYR A 29 -4.35 -14.85 5.80
C TYR A 29 -5.01 -13.54 6.23
N PHE A 30 -5.89 -13.63 7.21
CA PHE A 30 -6.29 -12.48 8.03
C PHE A 30 -5.18 -12.15 9.02
N ILE A 31 -4.94 -10.85 9.20
CA ILE A 31 -4.00 -10.31 10.17
C ILE A 31 -4.72 -9.31 11.08
N THR A 32 -4.30 -9.24 12.35
CA THR A 32 -4.77 -8.26 13.32
C THR A 32 -3.59 -7.48 13.87
N CYS A 33 -3.67 -6.16 13.84
CA CYS A 33 -2.64 -5.28 14.43
C CYS A 33 -2.68 -5.37 15.95
N THR A 34 -1.56 -5.76 16.55
CA THR A 34 -1.42 -5.91 18.00
C THR A 34 -0.55 -4.83 18.63
N ASP A 35 0.41 -4.26 17.89
CA ASP A 35 1.28 -3.21 18.39
C ASP A 35 1.82 -2.30 17.26
N VAL A 36 2.24 -1.09 17.62
CA VAL A 36 2.76 -0.07 16.69
C VAL A 36 4.04 0.51 17.27
N ILE A 37 5.15 0.32 16.54
CA ILE A 37 6.46 0.83 16.95
C ILE A 37 6.70 2.18 16.26
N LYS A 38 7.18 3.15 17.03
CA LYS A 38 7.48 4.51 16.56
C LYS A 38 8.92 4.90 16.88
N ASP A 39 9.46 5.79 16.06
CA ASP A 39 10.73 6.46 16.35
C ASP A 39 10.56 7.59 17.40
N GLU A 40 11.67 8.25 17.75
CA GLU A 40 11.71 9.36 18.70
C GLU A 40 10.88 10.59 18.28
N ASN A 41 10.60 10.71 16.98
CA ASN A 41 9.79 11.80 16.41
C ASN A 41 8.30 11.41 16.29
N GLY A 42 7.92 10.20 16.71
CA GLY A 42 6.57 9.69 16.63
C GLY A 42 6.18 9.10 15.26
N ASN A 43 7.13 8.93 14.33
CA ASN A 43 6.85 8.28 13.05
C ASN A 43 6.76 6.77 13.22
N ILE A 44 5.75 6.15 12.61
CA ILE A 44 5.58 4.70 12.61
C ILE A 44 6.70 4.04 11.79
N THR A 45 7.46 3.15 12.43
CA THR A 45 8.53 2.37 11.81
C THR A 45 8.09 0.94 11.55
N GLU A 46 7.29 0.35 12.45
CA GLU A 46 6.81 -1.03 12.35
C GLU A 46 5.37 -1.17 12.84
N ILE A 47 4.66 -2.14 12.25
CA ILE A 47 3.32 -2.54 12.68
C ILE A 47 3.39 -4.04 12.96
N HIS A 48 3.22 -4.41 14.23
CA HIS A 48 3.25 -5.81 14.63
C HIS A 48 1.86 -6.39 14.57
N CYS A 49 1.75 -7.56 13.96
CA CYS A 49 0.47 -8.24 13.75
C CYS A 49 0.56 -9.71 14.13
N THR A 50 -0.56 -10.27 14.54
CA THR A 50 -0.80 -11.72 14.52
C THR A 50 -1.57 -12.10 13.26
N TYR A 51 -1.52 -13.37 12.88
CA TYR A 51 -2.33 -13.91 11.78
C TYR A 51 -3.12 -15.13 12.24
N ASP A 52 -4.23 -15.40 11.55
CA ASP A 52 -5.07 -16.58 11.82
C ASP A 52 -4.83 -17.68 10.77
N PRO A 53 -4.25 -18.84 11.13
CA PRO A 53 -3.98 -19.94 10.22
C PRO A 53 -5.22 -20.51 9.50
N GLU A 54 -6.39 -20.46 10.12
CA GLU A 54 -7.65 -21.00 9.56
C GLU A 54 -8.19 -20.16 8.40
N THR A 55 -7.64 -18.96 8.21
CA THR A 55 -8.16 -17.95 7.26
C THR A 55 -7.41 -17.91 5.93
N LYS A 56 -6.51 -18.88 5.71
CA LYS A 56 -5.74 -19.02 4.47
C LYS A 56 -6.65 -18.86 3.26
N SER A 57 -6.29 -17.97 2.34
CA SER A 57 -7.05 -17.77 1.10
C SER A 57 -7.27 -19.11 0.39
N GLY A 58 -8.52 -19.40 0.03
CA GLY A 58 -8.91 -20.65 -0.62
C GLY A 58 -9.18 -21.84 0.31
N SER A 59 -9.07 -21.70 1.64
CA SER A 59 -9.35 -22.80 2.59
C SER A 59 -10.84 -23.07 2.87
N GLY A 60 -11.76 -22.29 2.30
CA GLY A 60 -13.19 -22.37 2.62
C GLY A 60 -13.60 -21.61 3.89
N CYS A 61 -12.71 -20.79 4.46
CA CYS A 61 -13.03 -19.90 5.59
C CYS A 61 -14.25 -19.02 5.30
N THR A 62 -15.24 -19.07 6.20
CA THR A 62 -16.51 -18.33 6.08
C THR A 62 -16.49 -16.95 6.74
N ARG A 63 -15.50 -16.71 7.61
CA ARG A 63 -15.30 -15.41 8.27
C ARG A 63 -14.96 -14.34 7.23
N LYS A 64 -15.54 -13.14 7.37
CA LYS A 64 -15.36 -12.02 6.45
C LYS A 64 -14.77 -10.82 7.19
N VAL A 65 -13.90 -10.10 6.50
CA VAL A 65 -13.33 -8.82 6.92
C VAL A 65 -13.68 -7.75 5.88
N LYS A 66 -13.59 -6.47 6.26
CA LYS A 66 -14.02 -5.36 5.40
C LYS A 66 -12.96 -4.91 4.39
N GLY A 67 -11.69 -5.21 4.64
CA GLY A 67 -10.58 -4.78 3.79
C GLY A 67 -9.67 -5.92 3.37
N THR A 68 -9.12 -5.81 2.16
CA THR A 68 -8.02 -6.64 1.66
C THR A 68 -6.89 -5.73 1.23
N LEU A 69 -5.68 -5.97 1.73
CA LEU A 69 -4.49 -5.18 1.47
C LEU A 69 -3.55 -5.90 0.51
N HIS A 70 -2.88 -5.12 -0.32
CA HIS A 70 -1.72 -5.60 -1.05
C HIS A 70 -0.50 -5.68 -0.10
N TRP A 71 0.43 -6.56 -0.43
CA TRP A 71 1.62 -6.80 0.38
C TRP A 71 2.67 -7.55 -0.44
N VAL A 72 3.90 -7.52 0.04
CA VAL A 72 5.02 -8.31 -0.45
C VAL A 72 5.77 -8.89 0.75
N GLU A 73 6.41 -10.03 0.56
CA GLU A 73 7.23 -10.68 1.58
C GLU A 73 8.62 -10.03 1.60
N ALA A 74 9.07 -9.57 2.77
CA ALA A 74 10.21 -8.66 2.85
C ALA A 74 11.56 -9.31 2.46
N SER A 75 11.75 -10.62 2.71
CA SER A 75 13.02 -11.30 2.42
C SER A 75 13.23 -11.61 0.93
N THR A 76 12.16 -11.66 0.14
CA THR A 76 12.18 -11.95 -1.30
C THR A 76 11.74 -10.76 -2.16
N ALA A 77 11.24 -9.68 -1.55
CA ALA A 77 10.85 -8.47 -2.26
C ALA A 77 12.04 -7.83 -2.97
N VAL A 78 11.79 -7.31 -4.16
CA VAL A 78 12.77 -6.57 -4.96
C VAL A 78 12.55 -5.07 -4.85
N ASP A 79 13.64 -4.30 -4.85
CA ASP A 79 13.57 -2.84 -4.98
C ASP A 79 13.25 -2.46 -6.43
N ILE A 80 12.25 -1.60 -6.60
CA ILE A 80 11.84 -1.09 -7.90
C ILE A 80 11.63 0.42 -7.85
N GLU A 81 11.91 1.08 -8.97
CA GLU A 81 11.46 2.45 -9.20
C GLU A 81 10.06 2.42 -9.83
N SER A 82 9.09 3.06 -9.19
CA SER A 82 7.75 3.24 -9.75
C SER A 82 7.61 4.67 -10.26
N ARG A 83 7.24 4.83 -11.53
CA ARG A 83 6.96 6.14 -12.16
C ARG A 83 5.46 6.28 -12.33
N LEU A 84 4.85 7.08 -11.46
CA LEU A 84 3.44 7.43 -11.55
C LEU A 84 3.32 8.63 -12.48
N TYR A 85 2.76 8.39 -13.66
CA TYR A 85 2.48 9.44 -14.63
C TYR A 85 1.06 9.99 -14.41
N ASP A 86 0.92 11.29 -14.62
CA ASP A 86 -0.34 12.02 -14.67
C ASP A 86 -0.34 12.93 -15.93
N TYR A 87 -1.43 13.66 -16.17
CA TYR A 87 -1.54 14.60 -17.28
C TYR A 87 -0.40 15.61 -17.26
N LEU A 88 0.20 15.87 -18.43
CA LEU A 88 1.32 16.81 -18.58
C LEU A 88 0.92 18.26 -18.30
N LEU A 89 -0.33 18.60 -18.63
CA LEU A 89 -0.90 19.93 -18.42
C LEU A 89 -1.99 19.84 -17.36
N LYS A 90 -2.21 20.94 -16.63
CA LYS A 90 -3.29 21.06 -15.66
C LYS A 90 -4.66 20.90 -16.34
N GLU A 91 -5.63 20.32 -15.63
CA GLU A 91 -6.97 20.07 -16.16
C GLU A 91 -7.71 21.34 -16.62
N ASP A 92 -7.40 22.49 -16.02
CA ASP A 92 -7.98 23.80 -16.31
C ASP A 92 -7.18 24.64 -17.32
N SER A 93 -6.16 24.06 -17.96
CA SER A 93 -5.35 24.72 -18.98
C SER A 93 -6.23 25.23 -20.14
N ASP A 94 -6.05 26.51 -20.50
CA ASP A 94 -6.67 27.11 -21.69
C ASP A 94 -5.74 27.10 -22.91
N GLY A 95 -4.54 26.51 -22.76
CA GLY A 95 -3.54 26.31 -23.80
C GLY A 95 -2.82 27.58 -24.24
N LYS A 96 -3.05 28.73 -23.59
CA LYS A 96 -2.42 30.00 -23.97
C LYS A 96 -1.02 30.17 -23.38
N ASP A 97 -0.79 29.61 -22.20
CA ASP A 97 0.52 29.60 -21.55
C ASP A 97 0.97 28.16 -21.29
N PHE A 98 1.57 27.53 -22.30
CA PHE A 98 2.02 26.14 -22.22
C PHE A 98 2.96 25.87 -21.03
N LEU A 99 3.86 26.81 -20.70
CA LEU A 99 4.79 26.63 -19.58
C LEU A 99 4.12 26.87 -18.23
N GLY A 100 3.20 27.85 -18.15
CA GLY A 100 2.40 28.10 -16.96
C GLY A 100 1.38 27.00 -16.65
N ASP A 101 0.91 26.31 -17.69
CA ASP A 101 -0.06 25.22 -17.62
C ASP A 101 0.57 23.86 -17.30
N PHE A 102 1.89 23.80 -17.16
CA PHE A 102 2.59 22.56 -16.85
C PHE A 102 2.18 22.00 -15.48
N ASN A 103 1.76 20.73 -15.48
CA ASN A 103 1.51 19.98 -14.26
C ASN A 103 2.84 19.46 -13.70
N HIS A 104 3.28 20.03 -12.58
CA HIS A 104 4.53 19.65 -11.96
C HIS A 104 4.47 18.26 -11.31
N ASP A 105 3.27 17.74 -11.12
CA ASP A 105 3.01 16.38 -10.60
C ASP A 105 2.78 15.36 -11.72
N SER A 106 2.99 15.74 -13.00
CA SER A 106 2.81 14.85 -14.16
C SER A 106 3.70 13.61 -14.14
N LEU A 107 4.76 13.62 -13.34
CA LEU A 107 5.60 12.48 -13.05
C LEU A 107 6.01 12.52 -11.58
N GLN A 108 5.62 11.49 -10.84
CA GLN A 108 6.11 11.23 -9.49
C GLN A 108 6.90 9.92 -9.47
N VAL A 109 8.11 9.99 -8.91
CA VAL A 109 9.03 8.84 -8.83
C VAL A 109 9.05 8.33 -7.39
N PHE A 110 8.80 7.03 -7.23
CA PHE A 110 8.78 6.35 -5.94
C PHE A 110 9.79 5.22 -5.90
N HIS A 111 10.41 5.01 -4.74
CA HIS A 111 11.17 3.81 -4.43
C HIS A 111 10.24 2.82 -3.73
N SER A 112 9.91 1.74 -4.42
CA SER A 112 8.87 0.80 -4.03
C SER A 112 9.44 -0.61 -3.88
N LYS A 113 8.65 -1.50 -3.29
CA LYS A 113 8.95 -2.92 -3.22
C LYS A 113 8.02 -3.70 -4.16
N GLY A 114 8.61 -4.57 -4.97
CA GLY A 114 7.92 -5.49 -5.87
C GLY A 114 8.01 -6.94 -5.38
N GLU A 115 7.07 -7.79 -5.82
CA GLU A 115 7.16 -9.23 -5.57
C GLU A 115 8.31 -9.87 -6.36
N ALA A 116 8.85 -10.99 -5.86
CA ALA A 116 10.03 -11.64 -6.43
C ALA A 116 9.94 -11.98 -7.93
N CYS A 117 8.73 -12.22 -8.45
CA CYS A 117 8.55 -12.54 -9.87
C CYS A 117 8.96 -11.38 -10.80
N LEU A 118 8.95 -10.14 -10.30
CA LEU A 118 9.33 -8.96 -11.07
C LEU A 118 10.84 -8.91 -11.37
N ALA A 119 11.67 -9.62 -10.61
CA ALA A 119 13.12 -9.66 -10.80
C ALA A 119 13.54 -10.08 -12.22
N ASN A 120 12.74 -10.95 -12.86
CA ASN A 120 13.03 -11.54 -14.17
C ASN A 120 12.07 -11.03 -15.27
N THR A 121 11.32 -9.95 -15.00
CA THR A 121 10.42 -9.39 -16.01
C THR A 121 11.23 -8.72 -17.11
N VAL A 122 10.98 -9.11 -18.36
CA VAL A 122 11.61 -8.51 -19.53
C VAL A 122 10.87 -7.21 -19.91
N PRO A 123 11.59 -6.18 -20.38
CA PRO A 123 10.96 -5.02 -21.01
C PRO A 123 10.04 -5.46 -22.16
N GLY A 124 8.89 -4.81 -22.27
CA GLY A 124 7.96 -4.95 -23.40
C GLY A 124 8.34 -4.05 -24.57
#